data_AF-A0A926BGN4-F1
#
_entry.id   AF-A0A926BGN4-F1
#
_cell.length_a   1.000
_cell.length_b   1.000
_cell.length_c   1.000
_cell.angle_alpha   90.00
_cell.angle_beta   90.00
_cell.angle_gamma   90.00
#
_symmetry.space_group_name_H-M   'P 1'
#
loop_
_entity.id
_entity.type
_entity.pdbx_description
1 polymer ?
#
loop_
_entity_poly.entity_id
_entity_poly.type
_entity_poly.pdbx_seq_one_letter_code
_entity_poly.pdbx_strand_id
1 'polypeptide(L)'
;MQRTRNDKEDVSKTEPAYRRIERDLRQRLRKGEWNMGAVLPSRQMLARGYGVDLSTVQKAVANMLSDGTLRADNGRGTYVARDPFIADETDPDAEWDASENSANGSLALDSDATANMPAIQIGTVGIFCWFQNQNDFWPRTLIHSVERLMASVGVTTVFVNRCVLRDDLTAEIISPHEGGKRLREAGAEAMIYIAVREDPNDDEIAELVSGFCGAYGDPSRVVAITSGMINLPVAHVFYDQNYAGFRAARLLIESGIRENILFVAPFNTPWVRGRWDGAMQAIRLAGLPTDALKICPPVTDLSLLPARDPGEAETEQSAYHSVESYLATQSDAPLGVIGANDNIARAFAIAYGEETGKKPGVDYALIGFDDEPASRDFGLTTLRPPLEEMAREAVQLLLRSVRGDSISQQIRLRSYLVPRRSTRTEAALHAAQLPNRFTRTLVPVKEGL
;
A
#
# COMPACT_ATOMS: atom_id res chain seq x y z
N MET A 1 -54.97 34.61 11.17
CA MET A 1 -53.95 35.67 11.00
C MET A 1 -52.81 35.33 11.93
N GLN A 2 -51.65 34.98 11.35
CA GLN A 2 -50.28 35.00 11.93
C GLN A 2 -49.97 34.11 13.15
N ARG A 3 -48.79 33.51 13.30
CA ARG A 3 -47.67 33.08 12.44
C ARG A 3 -46.78 32.35 13.45
N THR A 4 -46.55 31.06 13.28
CA THR A 4 -45.56 30.31 14.05
C THR A 4 -44.16 30.77 13.60
N ARG A 5 -43.34 31.24 14.56
CA ARG A 5 -41.93 31.58 14.33
C ARG A 5 -41.16 30.31 14.01
N ASN A 6 -40.42 30.36 12.91
CA ASN A 6 -39.56 29.32 12.41
C ASN A 6 -38.17 29.96 12.31
N ASP A 7 -37.41 29.95 13.41
CA ASP A 7 -36.04 30.44 13.44
C ASP A 7 -35.10 29.30 13.05
N LYS A 8 -34.95 29.08 11.74
CA LYS A 8 -33.74 28.48 11.17
C LYS A 8 -32.81 29.63 10.83
N GLU A 9 -31.92 29.97 11.75
CA GLU A 9 -30.84 30.93 11.48
C GLU A 9 -29.91 30.39 10.39
N ASP A 10 -29.56 31.30 9.48
CA ASP A 10 -28.75 31.15 8.28
C ASP A 10 -27.26 30.92 8.62
N VAL A 11 -26.78 29.68 8.45
CA VAL A 11 -25.38 29.26 8.72
C VAL A 11 -24.41 29.67 7.58
N SER A 12 -24.81 30.51 6.61
CA SER A 12 -23.95 30.84 5.45
C SER A 12 -22.97 32.01 5.66
N LYS A 13 -22.84 32.58 6.87
CA LYS A 13 -21.85 33.65 7.13
C LYS A 13 -20.67 33.16 7.98
N THR A 14 -19.48 33.44 7.44
CA THR A 14 -18.11 33.31 7.99
C THR A 14 -17.40 31.96 7.89
N GLU A 15 -17.31 31.36 6.70
CA GLU A 15 -16.27 30.37 6.42
C GLU A 15 -14.88 31.07 6.36
N PRO A 16 -13.88 30.65 7.17
CA PRO A 16 -12.54 31.24 7.16
C PRO A 16 -11.88 31.21 5.78
N ALA A 17 -11.13 32.27 5.44
CA ALA A 17 -10.54 32.43 4.11
C ALA A 17 -9.66 31.24 3.67
N TYR A 18 -8.89 30.65 4.59
CA TYR A 18 -8.07 29.47 4.29
C TYR A 18 -8.90 28.24 3.90
N ARG A 19 -10.10 28.04 4.49
CA ARG A 19 -10.99 26.91 4.15
C ARG A 19 -11.59 27.07 2.74
N ARG A 20 -11.93 28.31 2.36
CA ARG A 20 -12.39 28.61 0.99
C ARG A 20 -11.32 28.30 -0.04
N ILE A 21 -10.07 28.67 0.24
CA ILE A 21 -8.91 28.40 -0.64
C ILE A 21 -8.64 26.89 -0.72
N GLU A 22 -8.69 26.19 0.41
CA GLU A 22 -8.52 24.73 0.45
C GLU A 22 -9.58 24.02 -0.39
N ARG A 23 -10.86 24.40 -0.23
CA ARG A 23 -11.97 23.84 -1.02
C ARG A 23 -11.78 24.07 -2.51
N ASP A 24 -11.41 25.29 -2.91
CA ASP A 24 -11.19 25.62 -4.32
C ASP A 24 -10.00 24.86 -4.91
N LEU A 25 -8.86 24.82 -4.21
CA LEU A 25 -7.69 24.04 -4.63
C LEU A 25 -8.04 22.56 -4.81
N ARG A 26 -8.77 21.95 -3.88
CA ARG A 26 -9.25 20.57 -4.02
C ARG A 26 -10.16 20.39 -5.21
N GLN A 27 -11.07 21.34 -5.47
CA GLN A 27 -11.96 21.27 -6.62
C GLN A 27 -11.18 21.37 -7.94
N ARG A 28 -10.15 22.19 -8.01
CA ARG A 28 -9.26 22.33 -9.17
C ARG A 28 -8.42 21.07 -9.41
N LEU A 29 -7.92 20.44 -8.34
CA LEU A 29 -7.28 19.12 -8.41
C LEU A 29 -8.24 18.04 -8.95
N ARG A 30 -9.49 18.00 -8.46
CA ARG A 30 -10.55 17.09 -8.95
C ARG A 30 -10.89 17.28 -10.42
N LYS A 31 -10.81 18.52 -10.92
CA LYS A 31 -11.02 18.84 -12.34
C LYS A 31 -9.80 18.51 -13.21
N GLY A 32 -8.73 17.97 -12.64
CA GLY A 32 -7.52 17.60 -13.37
C GLY A 32 -6.65 18.80 -13.78
N GLU A 33 -6.84 19.97 -13.16
CA GLU A 33 -6.01 21.15 -13.46
C GLU A 33 -4.54 20.90 -13.09
N TRP A 34 -4.30 20.13 -12.03
CA TRP A 34 -3.00 19.55 -11.70
C TRP A 34 -3.15 18.07 -11.35
N ASN A 35 -2.47 17.23 -12.13
CA ASN A 35 -2.46 15.77 -11.93
C ASN A 35 -1.48 15.37 -10.81
N MET A 36 -1.58 14.13 -10.33
CA MET A 36 -0.64 13.57 -9.35
C MET A 36 0.82 13.76 -9.82
N GLY A 37 1.68 14.26 -8.93
CA GLY A 37 3.08 14.60 -9.25
C GLY A 37 3.28 15.96 -9.92
N ALA A 38 2.22 16.68 -10.30
CA ALA A 38 2.35 18.04 -10.82
C ALA A 38 2.71 19.03 -9.70
N VAL A 39 3.48 20.07 -10.06
CA VAL A 39 3.90 21.15 -9.17
C VAL A 39 2.80 22.20 -9.10
N LEU A 40 2.37 22.57 -7.89
CA LEU A 40 1.49 23.71 -7.69
C LEU A 40 2.27 25.02 -7.89
N PRO A 41 1.59 26.10 -8.32
CA PRO A 41 2.15 27.44 -8.25
C PRO A 41 2.69 27.76 -6.85
N SER A 42 3.73 28.58 -6.77
CA SER A 42 4.32 28.95 -5.49
C SER A 42 3.29 29.59 -4.56
N ARG A 43 3.49 29.48 -3.24
CA ARG A 43 2.58 30.06 -2.25
C ARG A 43 2.39 31.57 -2.45
N GLN A 44 3.41 32.27 -2.94
CA GLN A 44 3.34 33.69 -3.31
C GLN A 44 2.44 33.93 -4.55
N MET A 45 2.52 33.06 -5.57
CA MET A 45 1.65 33.15 -6.74
C MET A 45 0.19 32.83 -6.39
N LEU A 46 -0.04 31.80 -5.57
CA LEU A 46 -1.37 31.48 -5.06
C LEU A 46 -1.95 32.63 -4.22
N ALA A 47 -1.14 33.24 -3.35
CA ALA A 47 -1.58 34.39 -2.54
C ALA A 47 -2.01 35.58 -3.41
N ARG A 48 -1.22 35.92 -4.44
CA ARG A 48 -1.59 36.94 -5.43
C ARG A 48 -2.86 36.57 -6.21
N GLY A 49 -2.97 35.30 -6.64
CA GLY A 49 -4.12 34.82 -7.42
C GLY A 49 -5.43 34.85 -6.64
N TYR A 50 -5.40 34.53 -5.34
CA TYR A 50 -6.58 34.60 -4.47
C TYR A 50 -6.80 35.98 -3.83
N GLY A 51 -5.86 36.92 -3.97
CA GLY A 51 -5.96 38.24 -3.34
C GLY A 51 -5.93 38.22 -1.82
N VAL A 52 -5.15 37.31 -1.22
CA VAL A 52 -5.09 37.08 0.24
C VAL A 52 -3.65 37.14 0.76
N ASP A 53 -3.51 37.28 2.08
CA ASP A 53 -2.19 37.26 2.72
C ASP A 53 -1.51 35.88 2.58
N LEU A 54 -0.17 35.88 2.47
CA LEU A 54 0.64 34.67 2.29
C LEU A 54 0.41 33.65 3.41
N SER A 55 0.23 34.10 4.66
CA SER A 55 -0.05 33.24 5.81
C SER A 55 -1.35 32.43 5.65
N THR A 56 -2.34 32.99 4.96
CA THR A 56 -3.65 32.35 4.73
C THR A 56 -3.53 31.20 3.71
N VAL A 57 -2.75 31.41 2.64
CA VAL A 57 -2.43 30.33 1.68
C VAL A 57 -1.52 29.29 2.32
N GLN A 58 -0.52 29.70 3.11
CA GLN A 58 0.35 28.77 3.83
C GLN A 58 -0.47 27.85 4.73
N LYS A 59 -1.47 28.36 5.45
CA LYS A 59 -2.37 27.56 6.28
C LYS A 59 -3.21 26.57 5.46
N ALA A 60 -3.80 27.02 4.34
CA ALA A 60 -4.55 26.13 3.44
C ALA A 60 -3.68 25.00 2.86
N VAL A 61 -2.48 25.34 2.38
CA VAL A 61 -1.52 24.36 1.84
C VAL A 61 -0.98 23.44 2.93
N ALA A 62 -0.77 23.92 4.16
CA ALA A 62 -0.33 23.09 5.28
C ALA A 62 -1.37 22.01 5.64
N ASN A 63 -2.67 22.35 5.66
CA ASN A 63 -3.73 21.35 5.87
C ASN A 63 -3.72 20.28 4.78
N MET A 64 -3.58 20.69 3.53
CA MET A 64 -3.52 19.78 2.39
C MET A 64 -2.22 18.96 2.32
N LEU A 65 -1.14 19.42 2.97
CA LEU A 65 0.07 18.62 3.18
C LEU A 65 -0.14 17.60 4.30
N SER A 66 -0.81 18.01 5.38
CA SER A 66 -1.09 17.19 6.55
C SER A 66 -2.01 16.01 6.24
N ASP A 67 -2.97 16.17 5.33
CA ASP A 67 -3.90 15.10 4.94
C ASP A 67 -3.43 14.27 3.73
N GLY A 68 -2.21 14.52 3.28
CA GLY A 68 -1.58 13.81 2.16
C GLY A 68 -2.09 14.18 0.78
N THR A 69 -2.96 15.19 0.63
CA THR A 69 -3.41 15.67 -0.69
C THR A 69 -2.25 16.27 -1.49
N LEU A 70 -1.34 16.95 -0.80
CA LEU A 70 -0.11 17.51 -1.32
C LEU A 70 1.11 16.90 -0.62
N ARG A 71 2.28 17.01 -1.24
CA ARG A 71 3.59 16.70 -0.66
C ARG A 71 4.54 17.87 -0.89
N ALA A 72 5.31 18.23 0.14
CA ALA A 72 6.38 19.20 0.01
C ALA A 72 7.68 18.47 -0.33
N ASP A 73 8.45 19.01 -1.27
CA ASP A 73 9.82 18.56 -1.54
C ASP A 73 10.77 19.70 -1.15
N ASN A 74 11.65 19.44 -0.18
CA ASN A 74 12.44 20.42 0.58
C ASN A 74 13.14 21.47 -0.32
N GLY A 75 12.45 22.59 -0.57
CA GLY A 75 12.94 23.71 -1.38
C GLY A 75 12.65 23.64 -2.89
N ARG A 76 12.05 22.56 -3.40
CA ARG A 76 11.76 22.36 -4.85
C ARG A 76 10.31 22.66 -5.25
N GLY A 77 9.38 22.68 -4.30
CA GLY A 77 7.98 23.04 -4.55
C GLY A 77 6.98 22.23 -3.74
N THR A 78 5.70 22.42 -4.04
CA THR A 78 4.59 21.64 -3.48
C THR A 78 3.95 20.84 -4.62
N TYR A 79 3.80 19.53 -4.43
CA TYR A 79 3.38 18.58 -5.44
C TYR A 79 2.04 17.95 -5.06
N VAL A 80 1.23 17.54 -6.02
CA VAL A 80 0.01 16.75 -5.78
C VAL A 80 0.39 15.33 -5.39
N ALA A 81 -0.04 14.84 -4.22
CA ALA A 81 0.40 13.58 -3.62
C ALA A 81 -0.68 12.48 -3.58
N ARG A 82 -1.96 12.85 -3.45
CA ARG A 82 -3.09 11.92 -3.51
C ARG A 82 -3.81 12.01 -4.84
N ASP A 83 -4.34 10.89 -5.31
CA ASP A 83 -5.22 10.84 -6.47
C ASP A 83 -6.54 11.57 -6.14
N PRO A 84 -6.89 12.67 -6.83
CA PRO A 84 -8.13 13.40 -6.58
C PRO A 84 -9.41 12.62 -6.94
N PHE A 85 -9.28 11.45 -7.59
CA PHE A 85 -10.38 10.50 -7.83
C PHE A 85 -10.65 9.56 -6.64
N ILE A 86 -9.84 9.60 -5.58
CA ILE A 86 -10.03 8.79 -4.36
C ILE A 86 -10.33 9.72 -3.17
N ALA A 87 -11.50 10.34 -3.19
CA ALA A 87 -12.11 10.95 -2.01
C ALA A 87 -13.60 10.58 -1.96
N ASP A 88 -13.89 9.59 -1.11
CA ASP A 88 -15.11 9.40 -0.33
C ASP A 88 -16.43 9.92 -0.94
N GLU A 89 -17.13 9.03 -1.66
CA GLU A 89 -18.60 8.99 -1.75
C GLU A 89 -19.02 7.73 -2.54
N THR A 90 -19.72 6.81 -1.86
CA THR A 90 -20.41 5.60 -2.38
C THR A 90 -19.54 4.49 -2.97
N ASP A 91 -18.87 3.73 -2.09
CA ASP A 91 -18.61 2.30 -2.33
C ASP A 91 -19.89 1.53 -1.91
N PRO A 92 -20.66 0.94 -2.84
CA PRO A 92 -21.89 0.22 -2.50
C PRO A 92 -21.65 -1.10 -1.75
N ASP A 93 -20.40 -1.57 -1.68
CA ASP A 93 -20.02 -2.81 -0.99
C ASP A 93 -19.34 -2.53 0.37
N ALA A 94 -19.42 -1.29 0.88
CA ALA A 94 -19.04 -0.94 2.24
C ALA A 94 -20.07 -1.43 3.29
N GLU A 95 -20.57 -2.65 3.17
CA GLU A 95 -21.10 -3.40 4.32
C GLU A 95 -19.92 -4.14 4.99
N TRP A 96 -19.00 -3.36 5.56
CA TRP A 96 -18.10 -3.82 6.60
C TRP A 96 -18.37 -2.97 7.82
N ASP A 97 -18.83 -3.62 8.88
CA ASP A 97 -19.39 -3.04 10.11
C ASP A 97 -18.54 -1.86 10.64
N ALA A 98 -18.94 -0.64 10.25
CA ALA A 98 -18.30 0.61 10.63
C ALA A 98 -18.74 1.09 12.02
N SER A 99 -19.44 0.25 12.80
CA SER A 99 -19.91 0.62 14.14
C SER A 99 -18.80 0.64 15.21
N GLU A 100 -17.59 0.12 14.94
CA GLU A 100 -16.48 0.14 15.91
C GLU A 100 -15.30 1.06 15.57
N ASN A 101 -15.21 1.62 14.36
CA ASN A 101 -14.04 2.41 13.92
C ASN A 101 -14.24 3.94 13.91
N SER A 102 -15.37 4.44 14.41
CA SER A 102 -15.65 5.90 14.45
C SER A 102 -15.08 6.62 15.68
N ALA A 103 -14.33 5.92 16.55
CA ALA A 103 -13.65 6.52 17.68
C ALA A 103 -12.14 6.23 17.63
N ASN A 104 -11.42 6.79 16.64
CA ASN A 104 -10.04 7.29 16.79
C ASN A 104 -9.59 7.92 15.48
N GLY A 105 -9.55 9.25 15.47
CA GLY A 105 -9.18 10.05 14.32
C GLY A 105 -7.77 9.77 13.82
N SER A 106 -7.61 9.87 12.50
CA SER A 106 -6.34 10.14 11.85
C SER A 106 -5.71 11.36 12.53
N LEU A 107 -4.72 11.10 13.38
CA LEU A 107 -3.86 12.11 13.94
C LEU A 107 -2.56 12.03 13.16
N ALA A 108 -2.27 13.11 12.43
CA ALA A 108 -0.89 13.49 12.18
C ALA A 108 -0.12 13.36 13.51
N LEU A 109 1.17 13.04 13.45
CA LEU A 109 2.04 13.29 14.60
C LEU A 109 2.04 14.81 14.81
N ASP A 110 1.03 15.30 15.53
CA ASP A 110 0.85 16.70 15.85
C ASP A 110 2.13 17.13 16.55
N SER A 111 2.73 18.20 16.06
CA SER A 111 3.89 18.83 16.70
C SER A 111 3.59 19.24 18.15
N ASP A 112 2.30 19.36 18.50
CA ASP A 112 1.82 19.65 19.86
C ASP A 112 1.59 18.39 20.71
N ALA A 113 1.55 17.19 20.13
CA ALA A 113 1.42 15.93 20.88
C ALA A 113 2.73 15.56 21.62
N THR A 114 3.87 16.15 21.25
CA THR A 114 5.13 15.97 21.98
C THR A 114 5.18 16.74 23.30
N ALA A 115 4.34 17.77 23.47
CA ALA A 115 4.36 18.63 24.66
C ALA A 115 3.68 18.02 25.89
N ASN A 116 2.91 16.93 25.73
CA ASN A 116 2.16 16.31 26.81
C ASN A 116 2.12 14.77 26.71
N MET A 117 3.17 14.16 26.17
CA MET A 117 3.35 12.70 26.28
C MET A 117 3.67 12.36 27.75
N PRO A 118 2.89 11.51 28.44
CA PRO A 118 3.37 10.88 29.66
C PRO A 118 4.69 10.16 29.36
N ALA A 119 5.61 10.16 30.32
CA ALA A 119 6.97 9.64 30.17
C ALA A 119 6.95 8.27 29.47
N ILE A 120 7.68 8.17 28.36
CA ILE A 120 7.83 6.92 27.62
C ILE A 120 8.51 5.93 28.56
N GLN A 121 7.82 4.82 28.85
CA GLN A 121 8.24 3.85 29.86
C GLN A 121 9.19 2.76 29.33
N ILE A 122 9.70 2.92 28.10
CA ILE A 122 10.63 1.97 27.48
C ILE A 122 11.92 2.67 27.06
N GLY A 123 13.06 2.12 27.43
CA GLY A 123 14.38 2.61 27.03
C GLY A 123 14.90 1.96 25.75
N THR A 124 14.54 0.68 25.52
CA THR A 124 15.07 -0.11 24.40
C THR A 124 13.99 -0.95 23.72
N VAL A 125 13.94 -0.89 22.38
CA VAL A 125 13.09 -1.73 21.53
C VAL A 125 13.93 -2.69 20.70
N GLY A 126 13.57 -3.97 20.74
CA GLY A 126 14.14 -5.01 19.89
C GLY A 126 13.49 -5.04 18.51
N ILE A 127 14.30 -5.16 17.47
CA ILE A 127 13.83 -5.40 16.10
C ILE A 127 14.30 -6.79 15.68
N PHE A 128 13.36 -7.70 15.46
CA PHE A 128 13.63 -9.02 14.90
C PHE A 128 13.21 -9.04 13.44
N CYS A 129 14.08 -9.48 12.54
CA CYS A 129 13.76 -9.58 11.11
C CYS A 129 14.53 -10.74 10.48
N TRP A 130 14.03 -11.26 9.37
CA TRP A 130 14.77 -12.19 8.53
C TRP A 130 15.11 -11.55 7.18
N PHE A 131 16.40 -11.46 6.86
CA PHE A 131 16.86 -11.23 5.50
C PHE A 131 18.21 -11.89 5.28
N GLN A 132 18.43 -12.45 4.09
CA GLN A 132 19.67 -13.12 3.71
C GLN A 132 20.62 -12.20 2.94
N ASN A 133 20.08 -11.25 2.17
CA ASN A 133 20.86 -10.32 1.35
C ASN A 133 20.83 -8.93 1.98
N GLN A 134 22.00 -8.32 2.17
CA GLN A 134 22.11 -6.95 2.71
C GLN A 134 21.44 -5.89 1.81
N ASN A 135 21.14 -6.23 0.56
CA ASN A 135 20.44 -5.36 -0.39
C ASN A 135 18.92 -5.51 -0.37
N ASP A 136 18.33 -6.24 0.59
CA ASP A 136 16.89 -6.44 0.65
C ASP A 136 16.16 -5.12 0.97
N PHE A 137 15.46 -4.58 -0.03
CA PHE A 137 14.93 -3.21 0.00
C PHE A 137 13.86 -3.04 1.09
N TRP A 138 12.99 -4.02 1.25
CA TRP A 138 11.85 -3.97 2.18
C TRP A 138 12.27 -3.99 3.65
N PRO A 139 12.95 -5.05 4.16
CA PRO A 139 13.46 -5.07 5.53
C PRO A 139 14.28 -3.83 5.89
N ARG A 140 15.17 -3.39 5.00
CA ARG A 140 16.00 -2.21 5.25
C ARG A 140 15.18 -0.94 5.41
N THR A 141 14.18 -0.74 4.56
CA THR A 141 13.29 0.42 4.62
C THR A 141 12.48 0.43 5.92
N LEU A 142 11.97 -0.73 6.33
CA LEU A 142 11.21 -0.89 7.57
C LEU A 142 12.09 -0.68 8.81
N ILE A 143 13.25 -1.35 8.89
CA ILE A 143 14.21 -1.21 10.01
C ILE A 143 14.59 0.26 10.17
N HIS A 144 15.10 0.91 9.12
CA HIS A 144 15.48 2.32 9.20
C HIS A 144 14.33 3.24 9.59
N SER A 145 13.12 2.96 9.11
CA SER A 145 11.94 3.76 9.47
C SER A 145 11.59 3.61 10.95
N VAL A 146 11.61 2.38 11.47
CA VAL A 146 11.41 2.10 12.89
C VAL A 146 12.48 2.76 13.74
N GLU A 147 13.76 2.59 13.42
CA GLU A 147 14.88 3.19 14.15
C GLU A 147 14.79 4.72 14.20
N ARG A 148 14.51 5.36 13.05
CA ARG A 148 14.33 6.81 12.95
C ARG A 148 13.17 7.29 13.83
N LEU A 149 12.04 6.58 13.82
CA LEU A 149 10.86 6.94 14.61
C LEU A 149 11.11 6.75 16.12
N MET A 150 11.72 5.64 16.53
CA MET A 150 12.08 5.38 17.92
C MET A 150 13.11 6.39 18.45
N ALA A 151 14.13 6.72 17.65
CA ALA A 151 15.10 7.75 18.01
C ALA A 151 14.45 9.13 18.19
N SER A 152 13.42 9.46 17.40
CA SER A 152 12.70 10.74 17.52
C SER A 152 11.95 10.91 18.85
N VAL A 153 11.70 9.80 19.56
CA VAL A 153 11.06 9.77 20.87
C VAL A 153 12.01 9.34 21.99
N GLY A 154 13.32 9.32 21.72
CA GLY A 154 14.36 9.03 22.72
C GLY A 154 14.50 7.55 23.11
N VAL A 155 13.97 6.63 22.30
CA VAL A 155 14.05 5.19 22.53
C VAL A 155 15.19 4.58 21.71
N THR A 156 16.01 3.75 22.34
CA THR A 156 17.12 3.03 21.68
C THR A 156 16.60 1.78 20.98
N THR A 157 17.23 1.37 19.89
CA THR A 157 16.91 0.12 19.19
C THR A 157 18.07 -0.87 19.28
N VAL A 158 17.73 -2.16 19.39
CA VAL A 158 18.67 -3.27 19.21
C VAL A 158 18.12 -4.21 18.13
N PHE A 159 18.98 -4.70 17.25
CA PHE A 159 18.56 -5.47 16.08
C PHE A 159 19.12 -6.89 16.11
N VAL A 160 18.28 -7.87 15.77
CA VAL A 160 18.66 -9.27 15.58
C VAL A 160 18.14 -9.74 14.22
N ASN A 161 19.06 -10.15 13.34
CA ASN A 161 18.72 -10.86 12.12
C ASN A 161 18.55 -12.36 12.40
N ARG A 162 17.48 -12.97 11.88
CA ARG A 162 17.26 -14.41 11.91
C ARG A 162 18.34 -15.17 11.11
N CYS A 163 18.89 -14.57 10.06
CA CYS A 163 20.02 -15.11 9.32
C CYS A 163 21.32 -14.56 9.91
N VAL A 164 22.10 -15.41 10.57
CA VAL A 164 23.37 -15.07 11.23
C VAL A 164 24.52 -15.67 10.43
N LEU A 165 25.50 -14.86 10.05
CA LEU A 165 26.74 -15.36 9.46
C LEU A 165 27.66 -15.89 10.55
N ARG A 166 28.10 -17.13 10.42
CA ARG A 166 29.12 -17.75 11.27
C ARG A 166 30.52 -17.31 10.84
N ASP A 167 31.51 -17.54 11.71
CA ASP A 167 32.92 -17.22 11.45
C ASP A 167 33.49 -17.93 10.21
N ASP A 168 32.90 -19.06 9.83
CA ASP A 168 33.22 -19.83 8.61
C ASP A 168 32.48 -19.34 7.36
N LEU A 169 31.80 -18.18 7.44
CA LEU A 169 30.97 -17.57 6.41
C LEU A 169 29.73 -18.40 6.01
N THR A 170 29.37 -19.43 6.77
CA THR A 170 28.10 -20.13 6.59
C THR A 170 26.95 -19.36 7.24
N ALA A 171 25.78 -19.37 6.61
CA ALA A 171 24.57 -18.76 7.16
C ALA A 171 23.85 -19.76 8.07
N GLU A 172 23.56 -19.34 9.30
CA GLU A 172 22.71 -20.05 10.25
C GLU A 172 21.38 -19.31 10.40
N ILE A 173 20.27 -20.04 10.21
CA ILE A 173 18.94 -19.52 10.49
C ILE A 173 18.59 -19.86 11.93
N ILE A 174 18.52 -18.87 12.81
CA ILE A 174 18.11 -19.07 14.20
C ILE A 174 16.58 -19.21 14.29
N SER A 175 16.10 -19.94 15.30
CA SER A 175 14.66 -20.09 15.54
C SER A 175 14.05 -18.77 15.99
N PRO A 176 12.74 -18.55 15.78
CA PRO A 176 12.03 -17.39 16.31
C PRO A 176 12.19 -17.29 17.85
N HIS A 177 12.14 -18.41 18.55
CA HIS A 177 12.38 -18.46 20.00
C HIS A 177 13.76 -17.92 20.40
N GLU A 178 14.83 -18.37 19.73
CA GLU A 178 16.18 -17.89 20.00
C GLU A 178 16.35 -16.41 19.64
N GLY A 179 15.72 -15.95 18.55
CA GLY A 179 15.67 -14.54 18.18
C GLY A 179 15.04 -13.66 19.27
N GLY A 180 13.86 -14.05 19.77
CA GLY A 180 13.19 -13.36 20.88
C GLY A 180 14.03 -13.36 22.16
N LYS A 181 14.67 -14.50 22.49
CA LYS A 181 15.54 -14.61 23.66
C LYS A 181 16.74 -13.65 23.58
N ARG A 182 17.41 -13.57 22.44
CA ARG A 182 18.56 -12.66 22.23
C ARG A 182 18.18 -11.19 22.39
N LEU A 183 17.00 -10.79 21.89
CA LEU A 183 16.50 -9.43 22.09
C LEU A 183 16.26 -9.12 23.57
N ARG A 184 15.64 -10.06 24.30
CA ARG A 184 15.47 -9.91 25.76
C ARG A 184 16.81 -9.79 26.48
N GLU A 185 17.78 -10.64 26.15
CA GLU A 185 19.13 -10.62 26.75
C GLU A 185 19.91 -9.35 26.41
N ALA A 186 19.64 -8.75 25.26
CA ALA A 186 20.15 -7.43 24.86
C ALA A 186 19.45 -6.25 25.57
N GLY A 187 18.51 -6.52 26.49
CA GLY A 187 17.82 -5.51 27.28
C GLY A 187 16.64 -4.85 26.57
N ALA A 188 16.11 -5.43 25.49
CA ALA A 188 14.90 -4.92 24.87
C ALA A 188 13.68 -5.14 25.78
N GLU A 189 12.90 -4.07 25.97
CA GLU A 189 11.72 -4.05 26.83
C GLU A 189 10.41 -4.27 26.05
N ALA A 190 10.47 -4.06 24.74
CA ALA A 190 9.41 -4.31 23.78
C ALA A 190 10.02 -4.68 22.41
N MET A 191 9.23 -5.27 21.51
CA MET A 191 9.72 -5.85 20.27
C MET A 191 8.85 -5.48 19.07
N ILE A 192 9.50 -5.13 17.95
CA ILE A 192 8.89 -5.12 16.62
C ILE A 192 9.45 -6.31 15.83
N TYR A 193 8.55 -7.17 15.36
CA TYR A 193 8.88 -8.28 14.48
C TYR A 193 8.56 -7.90 13.02
N ILE A 194 9.54 -7.94 12.13
CA ILE A 194 9.38 -7.63 10.70
C ILE A 194 9.43 -8.94 9.91
N ALA A 195 8.29 -9.38 9.39
CA ALA A 195 8.10 -10.63 8.66
C ALA A 195 7.34 -10.38 7.35
N VAL A 196 8.03 -9.77 6.39
CA VAL A 196 7.42 -9.30 5.13
C VAL A 196 7.77 -10.14 3.90
N ARG A 197 8.79 -11.01 3.96
CA ARG A 197 9.10 -11.96 2.88
C ARG A 197 8.25 -13.21 2.93
N GLU A 198 8.12 -13.76 4.12
CA GLU A 198 7.31 -14.90 4.45
C GLU A 198 6.51 -14.52 5.68
N ASP A 199 5.19 -14.58 5.55
CA ASP A 199 4.32 -14.37 6.69
C ASP A 199 4.57 -15.53 7.66
N PRO A 200 4.81 -15.21 8.94
CA PRO A 200 5.08 -16.21 9.95
C PRO A 200 3.78 -16.98 10.20
N ASN A 201 3.90 -18.28 10.41
CA ASN A 201 2.75 -19.05 10.89
C ASN A 201 2.51 -18.77 12.39
N ASP A 202 1.37 -19.22 12.89
CA ASP A 202 0.98 -19.01 14.28
C ASP A 202 2.00 -19.62 15.26
N ASP A 203 2.60 -20.78 14.94
CA ASP A 203 3.62 -21.42 15.77
C ASP A 203 4.90 -20.58 15.85
N GLU A 204 5.36 -19.99 14.74
CA GLU A 204 6.55 -19.13 14.71
C GLU A 204 6.36 -17.85 15.53
N ILE A 205 5.18 -17.23 15.45
CA ILE A 205 4.84 -16.08 16.30
C ILE A 205 4.79 -16.49 17.76
N ALA A 206 4.16 -17.63 18.08
CA ALA A 206 4.08 -18.13 19.45
C ALA A 206 5.48 -18.44 20.03
N GLU A 207 6.36 -19.05 19.24
CA GLU A 207 7.75 -19.30 19.61
C GLU A 207 8.52 -17.99 19.86
N LEU A 208 8.36 -16.99 18.98
CA LEU A 208 8.99 -15.69 19.11
C LEU A 208 8.53 -14.97 20.39
N VAL A 209 7.22 -14.93 20.61
CA VAL A 209 6.61 -14.33 21.81
C VAL A 209 7.11 -15.07 23.05
N SER A 210 7.11 -16.40 23.06
CA SER A 210 7.64 -17.21 24.16
C SER A 210 9.13 -16.94 24.41
N GLY A 211 9.93 -16.83 23.35
CA GLY A 211 11.35 -16.52 23.40
C GLY A 211 11.62 -15.15 24.01
N PHE A 212 10.86 -14.14 23.63
CA PHE A 212 11.01 -12.76 24.10
C PHE A 212 10.40 -12.55 25.49
N CYS A 213 9.11 -12.84 25.65
CA CYS A 213 8.34 -12.59 26.87
C CYS A 213 8.63 -13.63 27.98
N GLY A 214 9.12 -14.82 27.64
CA GLY A 214 9.22 -15.95 28.57
C GLY A 214 7.86 -16.62 28.80
N ALA A 215 7.83 -17.70 29.59
CA ALA A 215 6.64 -18.54 29.77
C ALA A 215 5.39 -17.82 30.33
N TYR A 216 5.54 -16.63 30.90
CA TYR A 216 4.47 -15.84 31.53
C TYR A 216 4.50 -14.35 31.15
N GLY A 217 5.25 -13.97 30.11
CA GLY A 217 5.38 -12.56 29.78
C GLY A 217 4.21 -12.02 28.95
N ASP A 218 4.16 -10.70 28.85
CA ASP A 218 3.04 -9.96 28.28
C ASP A 218 3.16 -9.83 26.75
N PRO A 219 2.27 -10.46 25.96
CA PRO A 219 2.31 -10.36 24.49
C PRO A 219 2.00 -8.94 23.98
N SER A 220 1.45 -8.05 24.82
CA SER A 220 1.21 -6.63 24.47
C SER A 220 2.51 -5.90 24.09
N ARG A 221 3.67 -6.44 24.49
CA ARG A 221 4.99 -5.86 24.18
C ARG A 221 5.55 -6.28 22.82
N VAL A 222 4.75 -6.98 22.02
CA VAL A 222 5.13 -7.45 20.69
C VAL A 222 4.20 -6.84 19.66
N VAL A 223 4.79 -6.20 18.63
CA VAL A 223 4.07 -5.77 17.43
C VAL A 223 4.71 -6.42 16.21
N ALA A 224 3.91 -6.96 15.30
CA ALA A 224 4.40 -7.52 14.04
C ALA A 224 4.12 -6.59 12.84
N ILE A 225 5.01 -6.62 11.86
CA ILE A 225 4.84 -6.05 10.53
C ILE A 225 4.88 -7.21 9.54
N THR A 226 3.77 -7.46 8.87
CA THR A 226 3.56 -8.64 8.01
C THR A 226 3.02 -8.28 6.63
N SER A 227 3.07 -9.23 5.71
CA SER A 227 2.44 -9.16 4.39
C SER A 227 0.98 -9.63 4.40
N GLY A 228 0.54 -10.29 5.49
CA GLY A 228 -0.83 -10.76 5.71
C GLY A 228 -1.29 -10.64 7.17
N MET A 229 -2.54 -11.01 7.44
CA MET A 229 -3.13 -10.99 8.78
C MET A 229 -2.58 -12.14 9.65
N ILE A 230 -2.37 -11.87 10.93
CA ILE A 230 -2.02 -12.88 11.96
C ILE A 230 -3.27 -13.19 12.79
N ASN A 231 -3.51 -14.47 13.09
CA ASN A 231 -4.69 -14.92 13.86
C ASN A 231 -4.44 -15.08 15.37
N LEU A 232 -3.37 -14.45 15.87
CA LEU A 232 -2.95 -14.51 17.27
C LEU A 232 -3.20 -13.17 17.98
N PRO A 233 -3.24 -13.16 19.33
CA PRO A 233 -3.42 -11.95 20.13
C PRO A 233 -2.14 -11.10 20.17
N VAL A 234 -1.60 -10.76 19.00
CA VAL A 234 -0.43 -9.91 18.80
C VAL A 234 -0.84 -8.73 17.92
N ALA A 235 -0.51 -7.53 18.37
CA ALA A 235 -0.70 -6.33 17.58
C ALA A 235 0.09 -6.44 16.28
N HIS A 236 -0.51 -6.15 15.13
CA HIS A 236 0.20 -6.23 13.86
C HIS A 236 -0.30 -5.25 12.82
N VAL A 237 0.62 -4.90 11.92
CA VAL A 237 0.39 -4.05 10.77
C VAL A 237 0.69 -4.83 9.52
N PHE A 238 -0.26 -4.83 8.59
CA PHE A 238 -0.11 -5.47 7.29
C PHE A 238 -0.73 -4.60 6.20
N TYR A 239 -0.46 -4.93 4.94
CA TYR A 239 -1.11 -4.27 3.82
C TYR A 239 -1.98 -5.24 3.01
N ASP A 240 -3.03 -4.71 2.41
CA ASP A 240 -4.08 -5.48 1.78
C ASP A 240 -3.68 -5.97 0.37
N GLN A 241 -3.34 -7.26 0.27
CA GLN A 241 -2.99 -7.93 -0.98
C GLN A 241 -4.17 -8.02 -1.95
N ASN A 242 -5.39 -8.21 -1.43
CA ASN A 242 -6.61 -8.27 -2.23
C ASN A 242 -6.86 -6.91 -2.87
N TYR A 243 -6.76 -5.84 -2.10
CA TYR A 243 -6.84 -4.49 -2.63
C TYR A 243 -5.77 -4.24 -3.71
N ALA A 244 -4.53 -4.66 -3.49
CA ALA A 244 -3.46 -4.50 -4.47
C ALA A 244 -3.80 -5.18 -5.81
N GLY A 245 -4.22 -6.45 -5.76
CA GLY A 245 -4.66 -7.21 -6.93
C GLY A 245 -5.86 -6.59 -7.64
N PHE A 246 -6.86 -6.17 -6.88
CA PHE A 246 -8.04 -5.49 -7.38
C PHE A 246 -7.68 -4.21 -8.13
N ARG A 247 -6.81 -3.38 -7.56
CA ARG A 247 -6.36 -2.14 -8.20
C ARG A 247 -5.56 -2.38 -9.48
N ALA A 248 -4.75 -3.43 -9.53
CA ALA A 248 -4.00 -3.80 -10.74
C ALA A 248 -4.96 -4.18 -11.89
N ALA A 249 -5.89 -5.10 -11.65
CA ALA A 249 -6.86 -5.51 -12.68
C ALA A 249 -7.80 -4.37 -13.07
N ARG A 250 -8.29 -3.58 -12.09
CA ARG A 250 -9.14 -2.42 -12.35
C ARG A 250 -8.47 -1.39 -13.25
N LEU A 251 -7.17 -1.14 -13.09
CA LEU A 251 -6.43 -0.24 -13.98
C LEU A 251 -6.49 -0.71 -15.45
N LEU A 252 -6.31 -2.01 -15.70
CA LEU A 252 -6.39 -2.57 -17.06
C LEU A 252 -7.80 -2.41 -17.64
N ILE A 253 -8.83 -2.75 -16.86
CA ILE A 253 -10.24 -2.65 -17.24
C ILE A 253 -10.64 -1.21 -17.58
N GLU A 254 -10.25 -0.25 -16.75
CA GLU A 254 -10.49 1.19 -16.96
C GLU A 254 -9.70 1.74 -18.15
N SER A 255 -8.57 1.10 -18.49
CA SER A 255 -7.81 1.38 -19.71
C SER A 255 -8.40 0.73 -20.96
N GLY A 256 -9.57 0.08 -20.87
CA GLY A 256 -10.25 -0.57 -21.99
C GLY A 256 -9.81 -2.01 -22.27
N ILE A 257 -8.86 -2.56 -21.52
CA ILE A 257 -8.43 -3.96 -21.63
C ILE A 257 -9.40 -4.81 -20.82
N ARG A 258 -10.32 -5.49 -21.51
CA ARG A 258 -11.45 -6.23 -20.89
C ARG A 258 -11.46 -7.72 -21.22
N GLU A 259 -10.46 -8.21 -21.92
CA GLU A 259 -10.28 -9.61 -22.31
C GLU A 259 -8.78 -9.94 -22.42
N ASN A 260 -8.45 -11.23 -22.43
CA ASN A 260 -7.07 -11.71 -22.57
C ASN A 260 -6.08 -11.03 -21.59
N ILE A 261 -6.50 -10.89 -20.33
CA ILE A 261 -5.64 -10.49 -19.22
C ILE A 261 -4.95 -11.73 -18.67
N LEU A 262 -3.65 -11.65 -18.46
CA LEU A 262 -2.84 -12.74 -17.92
C LEU A 262 -2.31 -12.39 -16.54
N PHE A 263 -2.50 -13.27 -15.56
CA PHE A 263 -1.86 -13.20 -14.25
C PHE A 263 -0.70 -14.20 -14.20
N VAL A 264 0.53 -13.71 -14.06
CA VAL A 264 1.74 -14.54 -14.11
C VAL A 264 2.24 -14.81 -12.70
N ALA A 265 2.16 -16.07 -12.26
CA ALA A 265 2.55 -16.50 -10.93
C ALA A 265 3.16 -17.93 -10.99
N PRO A 266 4.49 -18.08 -10.95
CA PRO A 266 5.13 -19.40 -11.05
C PRO A 266 5.08 -20.23 -9.75
N PHE A 267 4.61 -19.65 -8.65
CA PHE A 267 4.58 -20.29 -7.33
C PHE A 267 3.36 -19.83 -6.52
N ASN A 268 3.07 -20.58 -5.46
CA ASN A 268 1.96 -20.32 -4.56
C ASN A 268 2.45 -19.75 -3.20
N THR A 269 1.90 -18.61 -2.80
CA THR A 269 2.03 -18.03 -1.46
C THR A 269 0.73 -17.34 -1.05
N PRO A 270 0.50 -17.07 0.26
CA PRO A 270 -0.67 -16.32 0.70
C PRO A 270 -0.85 -14.97 0.00
N TRP A 271 0.24 -14.22 -0.21
CA TRP A 271 0.18 -12.90 -0.87
C TRP A 271 -0.06 -12.98 -2.38
N VAL A 272 0.40 -14.04 -3.07
CA VAL A 272 0.02 -14.30 -4.47
C VAL A 272 -1.47 -14.58 -4.58
N ARG A 273 -2.01 -15.43 -3.69
CA ARG A 273 -3.45 -15.74 -3.65
C ARG A 273 -4.28 -14.49 -3.44
N GLY A 274 -3.89 -13.64 -2.50
CA GLY A 274 -4.61 -12.39 -2.27
C GLY A 274 -4.61 -11.47 -3.50
N ARG A 275 -3.47 -11.32 -4.18
CA ARG A 275 -3.38 -10.54 -5.43
C ARG A 275 -4.26 -11.12 -6.54
N TRP A 276 -4.32 -12.45 -6.68
CA TRP A 276 -5.23 -13.12 -7.62
C TRP A 276 -6.70 -12.92 -7.26
N ASP A 277 -7.09 -13.13 -6.00
CA ASP A 277 -8.47 -13.01 -5.54
C ASP A 277 -8.99 -11.59 -5.76
N GLY A 278 -8.17 -10.60 -5.45
CA GLY A 278 -8.45 -9.19 -5.74
C GLY A 278 -8.62 -8.91 -7.24
N ALA A 279 -7.71 -9.42 -8.06
CA ALA A 279 -7.80 -9.25 -9.52
C ALA A 279 -9.09 -9.88 -10.07
N MET A 280 -9.43 -11.10 -9.63
CA MET A 280 -10.66 -11.78 -10.01
C MET A 280 -11.92 -11.06 -9.50
N GLN A 281 -11.86 -10.44 -8.31
CA GLN A 281 -12.93 -9.58 -7.82
C GLN A 281 -13.17 -8.38 -8.74
N ALA A 282 -12.12 -7.75 -9.26
CA ALA A 282 -12.26 -6.65 -10.23
C ALA A 282 -12.92 -7.10 -11.54
N ILE A 283 -12.58 -8.30 -12.05
CA ILE A 283 -13.22 -8.89 -13.23
C ILE A 283 -14.72 -9.10 -12.99
N ARG A 284 -15.09 -9.71 -11.86
CA ARG A 284 -16.50 -9.96 -11.49
C ARG A 284 -17.29 -8.66 -11.36
N LEU A 285 -16.78 -7.67 -10.63
CA LEU A 285 -17.45 -6.38 -10.44
C LEU A 285 -17.57 -5.57 -11.74
N ALA A 286 -16.66 -5.78 -12.70
CA ALA A 286 -16.75 -5.18 -14.03
C ALA A 286 -17.77 -5.88 -14.95
N GLY A 287 -18.42 -6.96 -14.50
CA GLY A 287 -19.36 -7.77 -15.29
C GLY A 287 -18.68 -8.55 -16.41
N LEU A 288 -17.38 -8.83 -16.29
CA LEU A 288 -16.60 -9.58 -17.28
C LEU A 288 -16.67 -11.08 -17.00
N PRO A 289 -16.59 -11.94 -18.03
CA PRO A 289 -16.52 -13.37 -17.81
C PRO A 289 -15.19 -13.73 -17.13
N THR A 290 -15.19 -14.79 -16.31
CA THR A 290 -14.01 -15.14 -15.50
C THR A 290 -12.79 -15.52 -16.32
N ASP A 291 -12.99 -15.98 -17.56
CA ASP A 291 -11.92 -16.30 -18.52
C ASP A 291 -11.28 -15.06 -19.15
N ALA A 292 -11.80 -13.85 -18.89
CA ALA A 292 -11.13 -12.60 -19.21
C ALA A 292 -9.79 -12.45 -18.47
N LEU A 293 -9.64 -13.12 -17.30
CA LEU A 293 -8.40 -13.22 -16.53
C LEU A 293 -7.95 -14.68 -16.46
N LYS A 294 -6.82 -14.98 -17.09
CA LYS A 294 -6.20 -16.31 -17.12
C LYS A 294 -4.96 -16.34 -16.23
N ILE A 295 -4.62 -17.50 -15.69
CA ILE A 295 -3.40 -17.70 -14.92
C ILE A 295 -2.29 -18.32 -15.77
N CYS A 296 -1.04 -17.93 -15.49
CA CYS A 296 0.17 -18.44 -16.10
C CYS A 296 1.20 -18.84 -15.02
N PRO A 297 1.68 -20.11 -15.00
CA PRO A 297 1.29 -21.20 -15.89
C PRO A 297 -0.19 -21.62 -15.70
N PRO A 298 -0.81 -22.26 -16.71
CA PRO A 298 -2.22 -22.61 -16.63
C PRO A 298 -2.45 -23.68 -15.55
N VAL A 299 -3.26 -23.34 -14.55
CA VAL A 299 -3.72 -24.25 -13.49
C VAL A 299 -5.21 -24.06 -13.26
N THR A 300 -5.89 -25.12 -12.85
CA THR A 300 -7.31 -25.05 -12.45
C THR A 300 -7.49 -24.45 -11.05
N ASP A 301 -6.45 -24.53 -10.22
CA ASP A 301 -6.43 -24.05 -8.85
C ASP A 301 -5.01 -23.58 -8.49
N LEU A 302 -4.89 -22.42 -7.85
CA LEU A 302 -3.62 -21.83 -7.40
C LEU A 302 -2.84 -22.72 -6.44
N SER A 303 -3.52 -23.58 -5.68
CA SER A 303 -2.90 -24.55 -4.78
C SER A 303 -2.05 -25.60 -5.49
N LEU A 304 -2.23 -25.77 -6.80
CA LEU A 304 -1.45 -26.69 -7.63
C LEU A 304 -0.11 -26.10 -8.07
N LEU A 305 0.11 -24.79 -7.92
CA LEU A 305 1.41 -24.20 -8.16
C LEU A 305 2.41 -24.64 -7.07
N PRO A 306 3.69 -24.81 -7.41
CA PRO A 306 4.69 -25.21 -6.44
C PRO A 306 4.82 -24.18 -5.32
N ALA A 307 5.22 -24.64 -4.13
CA ALA A 307 5.63 -23.74 -3.07
C ALA A 307 6.81 -22.87 -3.54
N ARG A 308 6.89 -21.64 -3.03
CA ARG A 308 8.02 -20.76 -3.30
C ARG A 308 9.30 -21.38 -2.73
N ASP A 309 10.34 -21.51 -3.55
CA ASP A 309 11.69 -21.81 -3.08
C ASP A 309 12.38 -20.50 -2.63
N PRO A 310 12.77 -20.35 -1.36
CA PRO A 310 13.47 -19.16 -0.88
C PRO A 310 14.91 -19.04 -1.41
N GLY A 311 15.53 -20.15 -1.82
CA GLY A 311 16.92 -20.25 -2.28
C GLY A 311 17.10 -20.00 -3.79
N GLU A 312 16.08 -20.29 -4.60
CA GLU A 312 16.01 -19.88 -6.00
C GLU A 312 15.44 -18.46 -6.07
N ALA A 313 16.32 -17.47 -5.97
CA ALA A 313 15.98 -16.05 -5.92
C ALA A 313 15.08 -15.58 -7.09
N GLU A 314 13.75 -15.72 -6.99
CA GLU A 314 12.74 -15.19 -7.92
C GLU A 314 13.24 -15.11 -9.37
N THR A 315 13.85 -16.19 -9.85
CA THR A 315 14.79 -16.04 -10.95
C THR A 315 14.02 -15.79 -12.22
N GLU A 316 14.61 -14.98 -13.10
CA GLU A 316 14.13 -14.78 -14.47
C GLU A 316 13.77 -16.13 -15.11
N GLN A 317 14.53 -17.19 -14.80
CA GLN A 317 14.32 -18.58 -15.24
C GLN A 317 12.91 -19.15 -14.96
N SER A 318 12.33 -18.90 -13.78
CA SER A 318 10.99 -19.40 -13.43
C SER A 318 9.88 -18.73 -14.25
N ALA A 319 10.05 -17.44 -14.55
CA ALA A 319 9.16 -16.70 -15.41
C ALA A 319 9.39 -17.06 -16.89
N TYR A 320 10.62 -17.36 -17.32
CA TYR A 320 10.93 -17.92 -18.63
C TYR A 320 10.14 -19.21 -18.88
N HIS A 321 10.22 -20.20 -17.97
CA HIS A 321 9.45 -21.44 -18.11
C HIS A 321 7.92 -21.20 -18.11
N SER A 322 7.45 -20.20 -17.37
CA SER A 322 6.03 -19.81 -17.38
C SER A 322 5.62 -19.23 -18.75
N VAL A 323 6.47 -18.42 -19.37
CA VAL A 323 6.24 -17.87 -20.72
C VAL A 323 6.26 -18.95 -21.79
N GLU A 324 7.22 -19.89 -21.75
CA GLU A 324 7.23 -21.04 -22.66
C GLU A 324 5.93 -21.85 -22.55
N SER A 325 5.48 -22.12 -21.32
CA SER A 325 4.21 -22.83 -21.08
C SER A 325 3.00 -22.06 -21.60
N TYR A 326 2.98 -20.73 -21.47
CA TYR A 326 1.91 -19.88 -22.00
C TYR A 326 1.88 -19.90 -23.53
N LEU A 327 3.03 -19.67 -24.17
CA LEU A 327 3.17 -19.64 -25.62
C LEU A 327 2.87 -20.99 -26.27
N ALA A 328 3.12 -22.09 -25.57
CA ALA A 328 2.79 -23.43 -26.04
C ALA A 328 1.29 -23.77 -25.97
N THR A 329 0.50 -23.08 -25.13
CA THR A 329 -0.87 -23.50 -24.78
C THR A 329 -1.97 -22.50 -25.13
N GLN A 330 -1.64 -21.23 -25.42
CA GLN A 330 -2.62 -20.18 -25.73
C GLN A 330 -2.39 -19.59 -27.13
N SER A 331 -3.47 -19.45 -27.89
CA SER A 331 -3.45 -18.87 -29.25
C SER A 331 -3.43 -17.35 -29.24
N ASP A 332 -4.04 -16.75 -28.21
CA ASP A 332 -4.28 -15.31 -28.16
C ASP A 332 -3.18 -14.58 -27.40
N ALA A 333 -2.73 -13.46 -27.97
CA ALA A 333 -1.77 -12.60 -27.31
C ALA A 333 -2.41 -11.88 -26.11
N PRO A 334 -1.70 -11.76 -24.97
CA PRO A 334 -2.22 -11.04 -23.83
C PRO A 334 -2.31 -9.54 -24.16
N LEU A 335 -3.43 -8.92 -23.82
CA LEU A 335 -3.60 -7.46 -23.93
C LEU A 335 -3.16 -6.74 -22.66
N GLY A 336 -3.26 -7.43 -21.52
CA GLY A 336 -2.80 -6.96 -20.23
C GLY A 336 -2.15 -8.10 -19.44
N VAL A 337 -1.10 -7.78 -18.69
CA VAL A 337 -0.34 -8.73 -17.89
C VAL A 337 -0.17 -8.17 -16.48
N ILE A 338 -0.48 -8.99 -15.49
CA ILE A 338 -0.27 -8.73 -14.07
C ILE A 338 0.75 -9.76 -13.59
N GLY A 339 2.00 -9.34 -13.38
CA GLY A 339 3.00 -10.22 -12.76
C GLY A 339 2.77 -10.31 -11.26
N ALA A 340 3.01 -11.48 -10.66
CA ALA A 340 2.85 -11.70 -9.23
C ALA A 340 3.64 -10.69 -8.39
N ASN A 341 4.79 -10.21 -8.88
CA ASN A 341 5.55 -9.08 -8.38
C ASN A 341 6.34 -8.40 -9.52
N ASP A 342 7.12 -7.35 -9.20
CA ASP A 342 7.93 -6.62 -10.17
C ASP A 342 8.97 -7.50 -10.90
N ASN A 343 9.58 -8.46 -10.21
CA ASN A 343 10.58 -9.36 -10.79
C ASN A 343 9.94 -10.32 -11.80
N ILE A 344 8.82 -10.94 -11.44
CA ILE A 344 8.04 -11.82 -12.32
C ILE A 344 7.49 -11.04 -13.52
N ALA A 345 6.98 -9.83 -13.31
CA ALA A 345 6.49 -8.98 -14.40
C ALA A 345 7.61 -8.64 -15.39
N ARG A 346 8.79 -8.25 -14.90
CA ARG A 346 9.95 -7.96 -15.75
C ARG A 346 10.44 -9.19 -16.50
N ALA A 347 10.58 -10.31 -15.80
CA ALA A 347 11.08 -11.54 -16.40
C ALA A 347 10.13 -12.08 -17.48
N PHE A 348 8.82 -12.02 -17.24
CA PHE A 348 7.82 -12.28 -18.28
C PHE A 348 8.04 -11.38 -19.51
N ALA A 349 8.25 -10.08 -19.30
CA ALA A 349 8.40 -9.14 -20.40
C ALA A 349 9.66 -9.36 -21.24
N ILE A 350 10.76 -9.75 -20.60
CA ILE A 350 12.01 -10.10 -21.29
C ILE A 350 11.78 -11.36 -22.11
N ALA A 351 11.32 -12.44 -21.48
CA ALA A 351 11.08 -13.71 -22.14
C ALA A 351 10.07 -13.62 -23.30
N TYR A 352 8.92 -12.95 -23.06
CA TYR A 352 7.90 -12.77 -24.09
C TYR A 352 8.38 -11.88 -25.23
N GLY A 353 9.20 -10.86 -24.93
CA GLY A 353 9.80 -9.99 -25.94
C GLY A 353 10.86 -10.68 -26.79
N GLU A 354 11.67 -11.56 -26.19
CA GLU A 354 12.67 -12.36 -26.93
C GLU A 354 12.01 -13.33 -27.91
N GLU A 355 10.92 -13.97 -27.51
CA GLU A 355 10.23 -14.97 -28.33
C GLU A 355 9.28 -14.34 -29.37
N THR A 356 8.67 -13.19 -29.07
CA THR A 356 7.62 -12.61 -29.93
C THR A 356 7.95 -11.24 -30.52
N GLY A 357 8.99 -10.56 -30.03
CA GLY A 357 9.33 -9.18 -30.40
C GLY A 357 8.42 -8.11 -29.78
N LYS A 358 7.39 -8.48 -29.02
CA LYS A 358 6.42 -7.55 -28.42
C LYS A 358 6.96 -6.85 -27.18
N LYS A 359 6.51 -5.62 -26.95
CA LYS A 359 7.02 -4.73 -25.91
C LYS A 359 5.91 -4.26 -24.97
N PRO A 360 6.14 -4.28 -23.65
CA PRO A 360 5.19 -3.74 -22.69
C PRO A 360 5.04 -2.24 -22.84
N GLY A 361 3.82 -1.74 -22.67
CA GLY A 361 3.47 -0.34 -22.91
C GLY A 361 3.38 0.04 -24.38
N VAL A 362 3.56 -0.91 -25.30
CA VAL A 362 3.34 -0.72 -26.75
C VAL A 362 2.30 -1.73 -27.21
N ASP A 363 2.64 -3.02 -27.17
CA ASP A 363 1.82 -4.11 -27.67
C ASP A 363 0.85 -4.67 -26.62
N TYR A 364 1.22 -4.59 -25.34
CA TYR A 364 0.40 -5.04 -24.22
C TYR A 364 0.70 -4.21 -22.96
N ALA A 365 -0.27 -4.13 -22.04
CA ALA A 365 -0.06 -3.46 -20.75
C ALA A 365 0.58 -4.43 -19.75
N LEU A 366 1.47 -3.94 -18.90
CA LEU A 366 2.17 -4.75 -17.89
C LEU A 366 2.19 -4.04 -16.54
N ILE A 367 1.77 -4.75 -15.50
CA ILE A 367 1.72 -4.29 -14.10
C ILE A 367 2.49 -5.27 -13.21
N GLY A 368 3.27 -4.74 -12.27
CA GLY A 368 3.90 -5.50 -11.18
C GLY A 368 3.43 -5.05 -9.79
N PHE A 369 4.17 -5.46 -8.78
CA PHE A 369 3.99 -5.08 -7.38
C PHE A 369 5.35 -4.91 -6.73
N ASP A 370 5.41 -4.11 -5.67
CA ASP A 370 6.54 -3.91 -4.75
C ASP A 370 7.35 -2.62 -4.99
N ASP A 371 7.32 -2.04 -6.19
CA ASP A 371 8.08 -0.83 -6.56
C ASP A 371 9.58 -0.90 -6.29
N GLU A 372 10.16 -2.06 -6.57
CA GLU A 372 11.57 -2.33 -6.41
C GLU A 372 12.43 -1.40 -7.30
N PRO A 373 13.67 -1.06 -6.92
CA PRO A 373 14.52 -0.16 -7.69
C PRO A 373 14.62 -0.52 -9.19
N ALA A 374 14.76 -1.81 -9.51
CA ALA A 374 14.85 -2.30 -10.89
C ALA A 374 13.57 -2.05 -11.71
N SER A 375 12.41 -1.97 -11.08
CA SER A 375 11.14 -1.70 -11.77
C SER A 375 11.02 -0.24 -12.22
N ARG A 376 11.71 0.67 -11.52
CA ARG A 376 11.76 2.11 -11.88
C ARG A 376 12.51 2.33 -13.19
N ASP A 377 13.66 1.70 -13.33
CA ASP A 377 14.49 1.78 -14.54
C ASP A 377 13.78 1.12 -15.74
N PHE A 378 13.12 -0.01 -15.49
CA PHE A 378 12.25 -0.66 -16.47
C PHE A 378 11.03 0.18 -16.86
N GLY A 379 10.64 1.16 -16.03
CA GLY A 379 9.44 1.96 -16.24
C GLY A 379 8.16 1.15 -16.06
N LEU A 380 8.19 0.17 -15.15
CA LEU A 380 7.09 -0.72 -14.81
C LEU A 380 6.04 -0.01 -13.96
N THR A 381 4.79 -0.02 -14.40
CA THR A 381 3.63 0.33 -13.56
C THR A 381 3.51 -0.71 -12.46
N THR A 382 3.37 -0.28 -11.21
CA THR A 382 3.44 -1.19 -10.05
C THR A 382 2.56 -0.71 -8.91
N LEU A 383 2.25 -1.60 -7.97
CA LEU A 383 1.59 -1.29 -6.70
C LEU A 383 2.66 -1.25 -5.61
N ARG A 384 2.95 -0.04 -5.10
CA ARG A 384 3.93 0.19 -4.05
C ARG A 384 3.33 -0.12 -2.67
N PRO A 385 3.97 -0.97 -1.85
CA PRO A 385 3.61 -1.16 -0.45
C PRO A 385 3.82 0.13 0.38
N PRO A 386 2.97 0.39 1.37
CA PRO A 386 3.08 1.57 2.23
C PRO A 386 4.10 1.35 3.37
N LEU A 387 5.36 1.06 3.06
CA LEU A 387 6.34 0.58 4.04
C LEU A 387 6.62 1.59 5.18
N GLU A 388 6.74 2.88 4.85
CA GLU A 388 6.98 3.90 5.87
C GLU A 388 5.76 4.09 6.79
N GLU A 389 4.55 3.99 6.23
CA GLU A 389 3.32 3.97 7.01
C GLU A 389 3.23 2.72 7.87
N MET A 390 3.57 1.54 7.36
CA MET A 390 3.58 0.29 8.14
C MET A 390 4.49 0.42 9.37
N ALA A 391 5.71 0.95 9.18
CA ALA A 391 6.63 1.20 10.29
C ALA A 391 6.08 2.22 11.29
N ARG A 392 5.45 3.30 10.81
CA ARG A 392 4.83 4.32 11.66
C ARG A 392 3.72 3.75 12.52
N GLU A 393 2.79 3.04 11.91
CA GLU A 393 1.66 2.41 12.60
C GLU A 393 2.15 1.37 13.60
N ALA A 394 3.18 0.59 13.26
CA ALA A 394 3.73 -0.41 14.18
C ALA A 394 4.38 0.23 15.42
N VAL A 395 5.14 1.32 15.24
CA VAL A 395 5.71 2.09 16.35
C VAL A 395 4.60 2.69 17.22
N GLN A 396 3.55 3.23 16.62
CA GLN A 396 2.41 3.79 17.35
C GLN A 396 1.66 2.72 18.15
N LEU A 397 1.39 1.56 17.53
CA LEU A 397 0.79 0.42 18.22
C LEU A 397 1.64 -0.02 19.42
N LEU A 398 2.96 -0.14 19.25
CA LEU A 398 3.85 -0.58 20.32
C LEU A 398 3.81 0.39 21.50
N LEU A 399 3.92 1.69 21.24
CA LEU A 399 3.92 2.72 22.28
C LEU A 399 2.58 2.80 23.03
N ARG A 400 1.45 2.59 22.35
CA ARG A 400 0.12 2.54 22.97
C ARG A 400 -0.08 1.26 23.77
N SER A 401 0.34 0.13 23.22
CA SER A 401 0.22 -1.17 23.87
C SER A 401 1.01 -1.22 25.19
N VAL A 402 2.25 -0.70 25.19
CA VAL A 402 3.08 -0.57 26.40
C VAL A 402 2.46 0.35 27.45
N ARG A 403 1.62 1.32 27.06
CA ARG A 403 0.89 2.19 28.00
C ARG A 403 -0.35 1.53 28.60
N GLY A 404 -0.74 0.35 28.13
CA GLY A 404 -1.96 -0.33 28.54
C GLY A 404 -3.22 0.22 27.87
N ASP A 405 -3.08 0.92 26.74
CA ASP A 405 -4.24 1.37 25.97
C ASP A 405 -4.99 0.16 25.39
N SER A 406 -6.31 0.13 25.52
CA SER A 406 -7.15 -0.84 24.81
C SER A 406 -7.20 -0.45 23.33
N ILE A 407 -6.39 -1.10 22.50
CA ILE A 407 -6.25 -0.81 21.07
C ILE A 407 -6.70 -1.99 20.20
N SER A 408 -7.30 -1.67 19.04
CA SER A 408 -7.41 -2.62 17.94
C SER A 408 -6.01 -3.13 17.62
N GLN A 409 -5.85 -4.45 17.66
CA GLN A 409 -4.57 -5.14 17.48
C GLN A 409 -4.20 -5.27 16.00
N GLN A 410 -4.98 -4.72 15.07
CA GLN A 410 -4.80 -5.00 13.64
C GLN A 410 -4.96 -3.74 12.80
N ILE A 411 -3.89 -3.31 12.15
CA ILE A 411 -3.91 -2.20 11.20
C ILE A 411 -3.67 -2.73 9.80
N ARG A 412 -4.67 -2.53 8.93
CA ARG A 412 -4.62 -2.91 7.51
C ARG A 412 -4.46 -1.67 6.64
N LEU A 413 -3.34 -1.58 5.94
CA LEU A 413 -3.02 -0.48 5.02
C LEU A 413 -3.26 -0.87 3.55
N ARG A 414 -3.28 0.12 2.66
CA ARG A 414 -3.47 -0.07 1.23
C ARG A 414 -2.21 0.32 0.46
N SER A 415 -1.91 -0.41 -0.61
CA SER A 415 -0.83 -0.07 -1.53
C SER A 415 -1.17 1.13 -2.41
N TYR A 416 -0.13 1.77 -2.96
CA TYR A 416 -0.24 2.92 -3.85
C TYR A 416 0.02 2.50 -5.30
N LEU A 417 -0.89 2.83 -6.21
CA LEU A 417 -0.63 2.65 -7.64
C LEU A 417 0.42 3.67 -8.11
N VAL A 418 1.44 3.18 -8.81
CA VAL A 418 2.51 3.97 -9.42
C VAL A 418 2.46 3.76 -10.94
N PRO A 419 1.68 4.58 -11.68
CA PRO A 419 1.61 4.47 -13.13
C PRO A 419 2.93 4.85 -13.80
N ARG A 420 3.39 4.03 -14.76
CA ARG A 420 4.58 4.27 -15.58
C ARG A 420 4.31 3.95 -17.05
N ARG A 421 5.36 3.73 -17.84
CA ARG A 421 5.26 3.55 -19.31
C ARG A 421 4.70 2.18 -19.70
N SER A 422 4.87 1.16 -18.88
CA SER A 422 4.48 -0.23 -19.22
C SER A 422 2.97 -0.46 -19.37
N THR A 423 2.12 0.49 -18.99
CA THR A 423 0.66 0.43 -19.20
C THR A 423 0.14 1.46 -20.21
N ARG A 424 1.02 2.20 -20.88
CA ARG A 424 0.64 3.25 -21.85
C ARG A 424 0.45 2.70 -23.26
N THR A 425 -0.40 1.69 -23.44
CA THR A 425 -0.66 1.11 -24.76
C THR A 425 -1.44 2.06 -25.66
N GLU A 426 -1.30 1.93 -26.99
CA GLU A 426 -2.13 2.69 -27.94
C GLU A 426 -3.63 2.40 -27.74
N ALA A 427 -3.98 1.15 -27.41
CA ALA A 427 -5.33 0.76 -27.03
C ALA A 427 -5.86 1.54 -25.80
N ALA A 428 -5.04 1.73 -24.77
CA ALA A 428 -5.39 2.50 -23.58
C ALA A 428 -5.55 4.00 -23.88
N LEU A 429 -4.70 4.55 -24.77
CA LEU A 429 -4.79 5.95 -25.21
C LEU A 429 -6.03 6.20 -26.08
N HIS A 430 -6.46 5.23 -26.88
CA HIS A 430 -7.66 5.32 -27.73
C HIS A 430 -8.96 5.11 -26.92
N ALA A 431 -8.94 4.24 -25.91
CA ALA A 431 -10.07 4.05 -24.99
C ALA A 431 -10.33 5.28 -24.11
N ALA A 432 -9.27 5.98 -23.66
CA ALA A 432 -9.39 7.22 -22.89
C ALA A 432 -9.98 8.40 -23.69
N GLN A 433 -10.02 8.31 -25.02
CA GLN A 433 -10.61 9.33 -25.91
C GLN A 433 -12.08 9.06 -26.25
N LEU A 434 -12.62 7.89 -25.90
CA LEU A 434 -14.03 7.58 -26.10
C LEU A 434 -14.88 8.27 -25.03
N PRO A 435 -15.95 8.99 -25.39
CA PRO A 435 -16.81 9.65 -24.42
C PRO A 435 -17.41 8.61 -23.47
N ASN A 436 -17.20 8.85 -22.18
CA ASN A 436 -17.60 8.00 -21.07
C ASN A 436 -19.12 7.74 -21.14
N ARG A 437 -19.53 6.53 -21.58
CA ARG A 437 -20.95 6.14 -21.72
C ARG A 437 -21.71 6.03 -20.39
N PHE A 438 -21.06 6.37 -19.27
CA PHE A 438 -21.67 6.44 -17.94
C PHE A 438 -22.15 7.85 -17.53
N THR A 439 -22.24 8.81 -18.46
CA THR A 439 -23.07 10.00 -18.23
C THR A 439 -24.53 9.58 -18.28
N ARG A 440 -25.07 9.21 -17.11
CA ARG A 440 -26.50 9.08 -16.87
C ARG A 440 -27.16 10.38 -17.32
N THR A 441 -27.85 10.37 -18.46
CA THR A 441 -28.75 11.44 -18.85
C THR A 441 -29.80 11.55 -17.75
N LEU A 442 -29.72 12.60 -16.94
CA LEU A 442 -30.78 12.95 -16.00
C LEU A 442 -32.03 13.23 -16.85
N VAL A 443 -32.97 12.27 -16.86
CA VAL A 443 -34.31 12.50 -17.36
C VAL A 443 -34.97 13.47 -16.37
N PRO A 444 -35.43 14.66 -16.79
CA PRO A 444 -36.11 15.57 -15.90
C PRO A 444 -37.45 14.95 -15.50
N VAL A 445 -37.65 14.76 -14.20
CA VAL A 445 -38.96 14.46 -13.64
C VAL A 445 -39.85 15.68 -13.90
N LYS A 446 -40.89 15.50 -14.73
CA LYS A 446 -41.95 16.48 -14.85
C LYS A 446 -42.74 16.50 -13.56
N GLU A 447 -42.72 17.63 -12.87
CA GLU A 447 -43.73 17.96 -11.86
C GLU A 447 -45.10 18.11 -12.53
N GLY A 448 -46.13 17.50 -11.94
CA GLY A 448 -47.53 17.78 -12.27
C GLY A 448 -48.48 16.61 -12.06
N LEU A 449 -49.03 16.49 -10.85
CA LEU A 449 -50.43 16.84 -10.52
C LEU A 449 -50.71 16.64 -9.03
#